data_AF-A0A806KN44-F1
#
_entry.id   AF-A0A806KN44-F1
#
_cell.length_a   1.000
_cell.length_b   1.000
_cell.length_c   1.000
_cell.angle_alpha   90.00
_cell.angle_beta   90.00
_cell.angle_gamma   90.00
#
_symmetry.space_group_name_H-M   'P 1'
#
loop_
_entity.id
_entity.type
_entity.pdbx_description
1 polymer ?
#
loop_
_entity_poly.entity_id
_entity_poly.type
_entity_poly.pdbx_seq_one_letter_code
_entity_poly.pdbx_strand_id
1 'polypeptide(L)'
;MDSINIYYASQDGILYDKAITTLIHAPRGLNGAVIIPANVKSIGDSAFAGCTGLTSVTIPAGVTAIGTSTFNRCTGLTSVTIPASVESIGNFAFFGCSGLTSVTILVGVESIGDSAFFGCGLTSVTIPASVTFIGDMAFSDCSGLTSVTISAGVTAIGSYMFSECTGLTSVTIPASVTSIGGGRSPTAPASPASPSRGRLAPLILIPLRLSPATYAPSTSPEAPAPTPGPVAAAHGQSKRIEQRKREKGNEQGVKTNQHESRCDGR
;
A
#
# COMPACT_ATOMS: atom_id res chain seq x y z
N MET A 1 -16.48 -37.43 -14.48
CA MET A 1 -15.07 -37.37 -14.02
C MET A 1 -14.49 -38.76 -14.18
N ASP A 2 -13.38 -38.91 -14.90
CA ASP A 2 -12.72 -40.21 -15.08
C ASP A 2 -12.19 -40.76 -13.75
N SER A 3 -12.84 -41.81 -13.25
CA SER A 3 -12.52 -42.48 -11.98
C SER A 3 -11.16 -43.18 -11.98
N ILE A 4 -10.39 -43.13 -13.07
CA ILE A 4 -9.07 -43.75 -13.23
C ILE A 4 -7.94 -42.74 -12.94
N ASN A 5 -8.16 -41.44 -13.13
CA ASN A 5 -7.11 -40.45 -12.90
C ASN A 5 -6.95 -40.16 -11.40
N ILE A 6 -5.92 -40.73 -10.80
CA ILE A 6 -5.58 -40.56 -9.38
C ILE A 6 -4.66 -39.35 -9.12
N TYR A 7 -4.14 -38.70 -10.17
CA TYR A 7 -3.16 -37.61 -10.04
C TYR A 7 -3.77 -36.22 -10.17
N TYR A 8 -4.79 -36.08 -11.04
CA TYR A 8 -5.37 -34.79 -11.39
C TYR A 8 -6.88 -34.77 -11.28
N ALA A 9 -7.40 -33.56 -11.12
CA ALA A 9 -8.81 -33.26 -11.22
C ALA A 9 -9.01 -32.13 -12.24
N SER A 10 -10.16 -32.11 -12.90
CA SER A 10 -10.60 -30.95 -13.65
C SER A 10 -11.93 -30.47 -13.12
N GLN A 11 -12.02 -29.16 -12.88
CA GLN A 11 -13.23 -28.48 -12.45
C GLN A 11 -13.40 -27.25 -13.33
N ASP A 12 -14.58 -27.12 -13.94
CA ASP A 12 -14.93 -26.04 -14.87
C ASP A 12 -13.91 -25.84 -16.01
N GLY A 13 -13.32 -26.95 -16.48
CA GLY A 13 -12.31 -26.94 -17.54
C GLY A 13 -10.91 -26.52 -17.10
N ILE A 14 -10.71 -26.18 -15.82
CA ILE A 14 -9.40 -25.85 -15.24
C ILE A 14 -8.77 -27.12 -14.66
N LEU A 15 -7.45 -27.27 -14.79
CA LEU A 15 -6.67 -28.40 -14.30
C LEU A 15 -6.14 -28.13 -12.89
N TYR A 16 -6.35 -29.11 -12.01
CA TYR A 16 -5.90 -29.11 -10.62
C TYR A 16 -5.17 -30.42 -10.29
N ASP A 17 -4.44 -30.42 -9.17
CA ASP A 17 -4.05 -31.67 -8.51
C ASP A 17 -5.31 -32.45 -8.04
N LYS A 18 -5.15 -33.73 -7.71
CA LYS A 18 -6.28 -34.58 -7.35
C LYS A 18 -7.11 -34.05 -6.16
N ALA A 19 -6.44 -33.41 -5.21
CA ALA A 19 -7.06 -32.86 -4.00
C ALA A 19 -7.69 -31.47 -4.20
N ILE A 20 -7.53 -30.86 -5.39
CA ILE A 20 -7.96 -29.48 -5.71
C ILE A 20 -7.34 -28.49 -4.71
N THR A 21 -6.10 -28.76 -4.29
CA THR A 21 -5.28 -27.89 -3.45
C THR A 21 -4.34 -27.01 -4.27
N THR A 22 -4.03 -27.42 -5.51
CA THR A 22 -3.16 -26.69 -6.43
C THR A 22 -3.86 -26.48 -7.75
N LEU A 23 -4.03 -25.22 -8.17
CA LEU A 23 -4.45 -24.90 -9.54
C LEU A 23 -3.22 -24.98 -10.45
N ILE A 24 -3.21 -25.95 -11.36
CA ILE A 24 -2.04 -26.23 -12.19
C ILE A 24 -2.08 -25.40 -13.46
N HIS A 25 -3.21 -25.41 -14.17
CA HIS A 25 -3.32 -24.73 -15.46
C HIS A 25 -4.77 -24.45 -15.84
N ALA A 26 -5.02 -23.25 -16.36
CA ALA A 26 -6.27 -22.85 -16.97
C ALA A 26 -6.10 -22.75 -18.49
N PRO A 27 -7.03 -23.31 -19.29
CA PRO A 27 -6.92 -23.27 -20.73
C PRO A 27 -7.08 -21.85 -21.27
N ARG A 28 -6.28 -21.46 -22.27
CA ARG A 28 -6.35 -20.10 -22.88
C ARG A 28 -7.72 -19.72 -23.44
N GLY A 29 -8.53 -20.71 -23.81
CA GLY A 29 -9.91 -20.52 -24.25
C GLY A 29 -10.92 -20.29 -23.12
N LEU A 30 -10.46 -20.12 -21.88
CA LEU A 30 -11.32 -19.76 -20.75
C LEU A 30 -11.93 -18.37 -20.95
N ASN A 31 -13.23 -18.28 -20.73
CA ASN A 31 -14.00 -17.05 -20.93
C ASN A 31 -14.86 -16.76 -19.70
N GLY A 32 -14.99 -15.47 -19.35
CA GLY A 32 -15.85 -15.01 -18.27
C GLY A 32 -15.13 -14.93 -16.92
N ALA A 33 -15.91 -15.05 -15.84
CA ALA A 33 -15.43 -14.92 -14.47
C ALA A 33 -15.02 -16.28 -13.90
N VAL A 34 -13.95 -16.31 -13.11
CA VAL A 34 -13.45 -17.52 -12.44
C VAL A 34 -13.50 -17.35 -10.93
N ILE A 35 -14.05 -18.33 -10.24
CA ILE A 35 -13.97 -18.46 -8.79
C ILE A 35 -13.07 -19.65 -8.48
N ILE A 36 -11.85 -19.38 -7.98
CA ILE A 36 -10.93 -20.45 -7.62
C ILE A 36 -11.45 -21.13 -6.33
N PRO A 37 -11.55 -22.47 -6.27
CA PRO A 37 -12.10 -23.18 -5.12
C PRO A 37 -11.39 -22.86 -3.79
N ALA A 38 -12.15 -22.78 -2.70
CA ALA A 38 -11.66 -22.33 -1.38
C ALA A 38 -10.57 -23.24 -0.76
N ASN A 39 -10.49 -24.50 -1.19
CA ASN A 39 -9.47 -25.45 -0.76
C ASN A 39 -8.12 -25.25 -1.47
N VAL A 40 -8.07 -24.46 -2.55
CA VAL A 40 -6.82 -24.15 -3.25
C VAL A 40 -5.90 -23.33 -2.33
N LYS A 41 -4.65 -23.80 -2.22
CA LYS A 41 -3.56 -23.20 -1.43
C LYS A 41 -2.49 -22.59 -2.31
N SER A 42 -2.35 -23.08 -3.54
CA SER A 42 -1.34 -22.62 -4.48
C SER A 42 -1.91 -22.51 -5.89
N ILE A 43 -1.43 -21.50 -6.62
CA ILE A 43 -1.69 -21.31 -8.04
C ILE A 43 -0.35 -21.44 -8.74
N GLY A 44 -0.26 -22.35 -9.71
CA GLY A 44 0.96 -22.58 -10.46
C GLY A 44 1.45 -21.33 -11.18
N ASP A 45 2.76 -21.27 -11.39
CA ASP A 45 3.35 -20.26 -12.27
C ASP A 45 2.71 -20.33 -13.66
N SER A 46 2.42 -19.17 -14.23
CA SER A 46 1.75 -19.05 -15.54
C SER A 46 0.39 -19.76 -15.65
N ALA A 47 -0.27 -20.12 -14.54
CA ALA A 47 -1.47 -20.96 -14.60
C ALA A 47 -2.61 -20.35 -15.44
N PHE A 48 -2.77 -19.03 -15.46
CA PHE A 48 -3.75 -18.32 -16.30
C PHE A 48 -3.10 -17.58 -17.49
N ALA A 49 -1.82 -17.82 -17.79
CA ALA A 49 -1.10 -17.06 -18.80
C ALA A 49 -1.76 -17.14 -20.19
N GLY A 50 -2.14 -15.98 -20.73
CA GLY A 50 -2.81 -15.82 -22.02
C GLY A 50 -4.30 -16.14 -22.00
N CYS A 51 -4.95 -16.22 -20.85
CA CYS A 51 -6.41 -16.30 -20.75
C CYS A 51 -7.05 -14.96 -21.10
N THR A 52 -7.08 -14.60 -22.38
CA THR A 52 -7.55 -13.29 -22.86
C THR A 52 -9.06 -13.08 -22.66
N GLY A 53 -9.84 -14.16 -22.51
CA GLY A 53 -11.27 -14.13 -22.19
C GLY A 53 -11.60 -14.06 -20.70
N LEU A 54 -10.61 -14.16 -19.80
CA LEU A 54 -10.82 -14.06 -18.35
C LEU A 54 -11.16 -12.61 -17.99
N THR A 55 -12.34 -12.36 -17.44
CA THR A 55 -12.84 -11.00 -17.13
C THR A 55 -12.65 -10.58 -15.68
N SER A 56 -12.72 -11.54 -14.76
CA SER A 56 -12.49 -11.38 -13.32
C SER A 56 -12.06 -12.71 -12.69
N VAL A 57 -11.26 -12.65 -11.62
CA VAL A 57 -10.85 -13.82 -10.85
C VAL A 57 -11.04 -13.58 -9.35
N THR A 58 -11.63 -14.56 -8.66
CA THR A 58 -11.71 -14.58 -7.20
C THR A 58 -10.62 -15.49 -6.65
N ILE A 59 -9.65 -14.91 -5.93
CA ILE A 59 -8.55 -15.62 -5.29
C ILE A 59 -8.98 -15.98 -3.86
N PRO A 60 -8.95 -17.27 -3.46
CA PRO A 60 -9.38 -17.70 -2.14
C PRO A 60 -8.35 -17.30 -1.08
N ALA A 61 -8.83 -17.10 0.15
CA ALA A 61 -8.00 -16.74 1.31
C ALA A 61 -6.96 -17.82 1.71
N GLY A 62 -6.99 -19.00 1.09
CA GLY A 62 -5.98 -20.05 1.27
C GLY A 62 -4.69 -19.83 0.47
N VAL A 63 -4.70 -18.92 -0.50
CA VAL A 63 -3.55 -18.64 -1.37
C VAL A 63 -2.65 -17.59 -0.73
N THR A 64 -1.36 -17.91 -0.62
CA THR A 64 -0.34 -17.06 0.01
C THR A 64 0.58 -16.34 -0.96
N ALA A 65 0.58 -16.73 -2.24
CA ALA A 65 1.40 -16.09 -3.27
C ALA A 65 0.69 -16.11 -4.62
N ILE A 66 0.90 -15.05 -5.40
CA ILE A 66 0.62 -15.04 -6.84
C ILE A 66 1.97 -15.28 -7.52
N GLY A 67 2.11 -16.42 -8.16
CA GLY A 67 3.37 -16.87 -8.75
C GLY A 67 3.84 -16.05 -9.96
N THR A 68 4.96 -16.49 -10.51
CA THR A 68 5.56 -15.87 -11.69
C THR A 68 4.61 -15.99 -12.88
N SER A 69 4.36 -14.87 -13.56
CA SER A 69 3.54 -14.82 -14.77
C SER A 69 2.10 -15.38 -14.64
N THR A 70 1.56 -15.56 -13.43
CA THR A 70 0.29 -16.27 -13.21
C THR A 70 -0.85 -15.79 -14.11
N PHE A 71 -1.04 -14.48 -14.27
CA PHE A 71 -2.05 -13.86 -15.12
C PHE A 71 -1.44 -13.13 -16.33
N ASN A 72 -0.22 -13.47 -16.74
CA ASN A 72 0.47 -12.84 -17.88
C ASN A 72 -0.44 -12.77 -19.12
N ARG A 73 -0.56 -11.58 -19.73
CA ARG A 73 -1.36 -11.32 -20.93
C ARG A 73 -2.84 -11.73 -20.82
N CYS A 74 -3.42 -11.68 -19.63
CA CYS A 74 -4.89 -11.76 -19.46
C CYS A 74 -5.54 -10.43 -19.84
N THR A 75 -5.59 -10.12 -21.14
CA THR A 75 -6.02 -8.80 -21.64
C THR A 75 -7.49 -8.48 -21.36
N GLY A 76 -8.33 -9.49 -21.12
CA GLY A 76 -9.73 -9.30 -20.74
C GLY A 76 -9.94 -9.03 -19.24
N LEU A 77 -8.92 -9.22 -18.40
CA LEU A 77 -9.06 -9.11 -16.95
C LEU A 77 -9.20 -7.63 -16.60
N THR A 78 -10.36 -7.24 -16.07
CA THR A 78 -10.70 -5.83 -15.84
C THR A 78 -10.37 -5.33 -14.45
N SER A 79 -10.53 -6.20 -13.45
CA SER A 79 -10.25 -5.92 -12.06
C SER A 79 -9.80 -7.15 -11.30
N VAL A 80 -9.00 -6.95 -10.26
CA VAL A 80 -8.58 -8.01 -9.35
C VAL A 80 -8.48 -7.49 -7.91
N THR A 81 -8.95 -8.30 -6.96
CA THR A 81 -8.71 -8.08 -5.53
C THR A 81 -7.68 -9.11 -5.06
N ILE A 82 -6.54 -8.63 -4.60
CA ILE A 82 -5.48 -9.44 -4.00
C ILE A 82 -5.80 -9.58 -2.51
N PRO A 83 -6.15 -10.79 -2.03
CA PRO A 83 -6.59 -10.97 -0.66
C PRO A 83 -5.46 -10.76 0.35
N ALA A 84 -5.80 -10.45 1.60
CA ALA A 84 -4.85 -10.22 2.68
C ALA A 84 -3.98 -11.45 3.04
N SER A 85 -4.39 -12.64 2.57
CA SER A 85 -3.60 -13.87 2.73
C SER A 85 -2.38 -13.92 1.81
N VAL A 86 -2.37 -13.14 0.72
CA VAL A 86 -1.25 -13.11 -0.23
C VAL A 86 -0.13 -12.25 0.33
N GLU A 87 1.04 -12.85 0.49
CA GLU A 87 2.26 -12.22 0.99
C GLU A 87 3.14 -11.69 -0.14
N SER A 88 3.05 -12.28 -1.34
CA SER A 88 3.89 -11.89 -2.48
C SER A 88 3.15 -11.94 -3.83
N ILE A 89 3.48 -10.97 -4.67
CA ILE A 89 3.11 -10.92 -6.09
C ILE A 89 4.39 -11.12 -6.89
N GLY A 90 4.49 -12.22 -7.62
CA GLY A 90 5.68 -12.63 -8.34
C GLY A 90 5.99 -11.80 -9.58
N ASN A 91 7.16 -12.07 -10.15
CA ASN A 91 7.62 -11.39 -11.36
C ASN A 91 6.63 -11.62 -12.51
N PHE A 92 6.36 -10.57 -13.28
CA PHE A 92 5.46 -10.60 -14.43
C PHE A 92 4.03 -11.09 -14.15
N ALA A 93 3.60 -11.17 -12.88
CA ALA A 93 2.33 -11.81 -12.47
C ALA A 93 1.11 -11.33 -13.28
N PHE A 94 1.01 -10.03 -13.57
CA PHE A 94 -0.04 -9.39 -14.37
C PHE A 94 0.53 -8.68 -15.61
N PHE A 95 1.73 -9.05 -16.06
CA PHE A 95 2.39 -8.41 -17.20
C PHE A 95 1.49 -8.41 -18.44
N GLY A 96 1.28 -7.23 -19.04
CA GLY A 96 0.48 -7.05 -20.24
C GLY A 96 -1.02 -7.29 -20.06
N CYS A 97 -1.55 -7.22 -18.83
CA CYS A 97 -3.00 -7.20 -18.60
C CYS A 97 -3.57 -5.82 -18.96
N SER A 98 -3.60 -5.48 -20.25
CA SER A 98 -3.99 -4.16 -20.72
C SER A 98 -5.42 -3.75 -20.38
N GLY A 99 -6.32 -4.71 -20.15
CA GLY A 99 -7.68 -4.47 -19.66
C GLY A 99 -7.77 -4.20 -18.16
N LEU A 100 -6.71 -4.45 -17.39
CA LEU A 100 -6.72 -4.35 -15.93
C LEU A 100 -6.67 -2.88 -15.52
N THR A 101 -7.83 -2.31 -15.24
CA THR A 101 -8.00 -0.89 -14.91
C THR A 101 -8.01 -0.63 -13.41
N SER A 102 -8.34 -1.65 -12.62
CA SER A 102 -8.42 -1.57 -11.16
C SER A 102 -7.77 -2.76 -10.48
N VAL A 103 -6.88 -2.49 -9.53
CA VAL A 103 -6.32 -3.49 -8.62
C VAL A 103 -6.51 -3.04 -7.18
N THR A 104 -7.05 -3.93 -6.35
CA THR A 104 -7.12 -3.73 -4.90
C THR A 104 -6.11 -4.65 -4.23
N ILE A 105 -5.08 -4.07 -3.62
CA ILE A 105 -4.05 -4.80 -2.87
C ILE A 105 -4.35 -4.65 -1.38
N LEU A 106 -4.80 -5.72 -0.72
CA LEU A 106 -5.10 -5.69 0.71
C LEU A 106 -3.82 -5.72 1.56
N VAL A 107 -3.95 -5.26 2.80
CA VAL A 107 -2.87 -5.33 3.80
C VAL A 107 -2.55 -6.81 4.07
N GLY A 108 -1.30 -7.19 3.80
CA GLY A 108 -0.83 -8.57 3.82
C GLY A 108 0.27 -8.80 2.79
N VAL A 109 0.16 -8.15 1.63
CA VAL A 109 1.19 -8.20 0.59
C VAL A 109 2.44 -7.47 1.07
N GLU A 110 3.57 -8.16 1.08
CA GLU A 110 4.88 -7.66 1.52
C GLU A 110 5.78 -7.27 0.34
N SER A 111 5.62 -7.94 -0.80
CA SER A 111 6.47 -7.72 -1.98
C SER A 111 5.70 -7.76 -3.30
N ILE A 112 6.12 -6.87 -4.22
CA ILE A 112 5.67 -6.83 -5.60
C ILE A 112 6.89 -7.05 -6.50
N GLY A 113 6.87 -8.08 -7.32
CA GLY A 113 7.99 -8.49 -8.16
C GLY A 113 8.23 -7.60 -9.37
N ASP A 114 9.30 -7.91 -10.09
CA ASP A 114 9.73 -7.19 -11.27
C ASP A 114 8.65 -7.28 -12.38
N SER A 115 8.35 -6.14 -12.98
CA SER A 115 7.36 -6.01 -14.07
C SER A 115 5.99 -6.63 -13.74
N ALA A 116 5.64 -6.76 -12.46
CA ALA A 116 4.42 -7.45 -12.03
C ALA A 116 3.15 -6.90 -12.69
N PHE A 117 3.05 -5.58 -12.86
CA PHE A 117 1.94 -4.89 -13.51
C PHE A 117 2.39 -4.10 -14.76
N PHE A 118 3.50 -4.48 -15.39
CA PHE A 118 3.97 -3.82 -16.61
C PHE A 118 2.88 -3.83 -17.68
N GLY A 119 2.61 -2.71 -18.34
CA GLY A 119 1.66 -2.61 -19.45
C GLY A 119 0.21 -2.86 -19.06
N CYS A 120 -0.16 -2.66 -17.79
CA CYS A 120 -1.55 -2.73 -17.35
C CYS A 120 -2.32 -1.43 -17.64
N GLY A 121 -3.63 -1.53 -17.83
CA GLY A 121 -4.52 -0.38 -18.05
C GLY A 121 -4.87 0.41 -16.78
N LEU A 122 -4.06 0.33 -15.73
CA LEU A 122 -4.38 0.88 -14.41
C LEU A 122 -4.54 2.39 -14.46
N THR A 123 -5.62 2.91 -13.86
CA THR A 123 -5.84 4.36 -13.75
C THR A 123 -5.34 4.94 -12.45
N SER A 124 -5.38 4.13 -11.39
CA SER A 124 -4.87 4.46 -10.06
C SER A 124 -4.38 3.21 -9.34
N VAL A 125 -3.38 3.35 -8.48
CA VAL A 125 -2.93 2.26 -7.60
C VAL A 125 -2.67 2.77 -6.18
N THR A 126 -3.08 1.98 -5.19
CA THR A 126 -2.73 2.19 -3.77
C THR A 126 -1.84 1.03 -3.32
N ILE A 127 -0.62 1.35 -2.92
CA ILE A 127 0.33 0.40 -2.35
C ILE A 127 0.18 0.45 -0.82
N PRO A 128 -0.28 -0.64 -0.17
CA PRO A 128 -0.54 -0.66 1.26
C PRO A 128 0.76 -0.63 2.07
N ALA A 129 0.65 -0.27 3.35
CA ALA A 129 1.79 -0.14 4.26
C ALA A 129 2.49 -1.48 4.58
N SER A 130 1.89 -2.62 4.25
CA SER A 130 2.55 -3.92 4.38
C SER A 130 3.63 -4.14 3.32
N VAL A 131 3.55 -3.47 2.16
CA VAL A 131 4.52 -3.65 1.08
C VAL A 131 5.83 -2.96 1.47
N THR A 132 6.91 -3.74 1.52
CA THR A 132 8.25 -3.24 1.87
C THR A 132 9.15 -3.11 0.65
N PHE A 133 8.88 -3.91 -0.40
CA PHE A 133 9.66 -3.98 -1.64
C PHE A 133 8.78 -3.95 -2.89
N ILE A 134 9.20 -3.15 -3.88
CA ILE A 134 8.61 -3.10 -5.21
C ILE A 134 9.73 -3.28 -6.24
N GLY A 135 9.58 -4.25 -7.14
CA GLY A 135 10.56 -4.63 -8.14
C GLY A 135 10.72 -3.63 -9.29
N ASP A 136 11.71 -3.91 -10.14
CA ASP A 136 12.03 -3.10 -11.30
C ASP A 136 10.87 -3.11 -12.30
N MET A 137 10.55 -1.94 -12.88
CA MET A 137 9.48 -1.76 -13.87
C MET A 137 8.09 -2.25 -13.42
N ALA A 138 7.84 -2.43 -12.12
CA ALA A 138 6.63 -3.06 -11.61
C ALA A 138 5.33 -2.45 -12.14
N PHE A 139 5.29 -1.13 -12.40
CA PHE A 139 4.15 -0.41 -12.97
C PHE A 139 4.52 0.35 -14.25
N SER A 140 5.58 -0.07 -14.95
CA SER A 140 6.00 0.58 -16.20
C SER A 140 4.95 0.39 -17.29
N ASP A 141 4.88 1.31 -18.25
CA ASP A 141 3.94 1.30 -19.39
C ASP A 141 2.45 1.25 -18.98
N CYS A 142 2.14 1.68 -17.75
CA CYS A 142 0.76 1.94 -17.33
C CYS A 142 0.34 3.34 -17.80
N SER A 143 0.16 3.53 -19.11
CA SER A 143 -0.09 4.85 -19.72
C SER A 143 -1.34 5.57 -19.18
N GLY A 144 -2.35 4.83 -18.71
CA GLY A 144 -3.56 5.37 -18.07
C GLY A 144 -3.39 5.80 -16.61
N LEU A 145 -2.23 5.52 -16.00
CA LEU A 145 -2.00 5.72 -14.57
C LEU A 145 -1.84 7.21 -14.26
N THR A 146 -2.79 7.78 -13.52
CA THR A 146 -2.82 9.21 -13.18
C THR A 146 -2.59 9.47 -11.70
N SER A 147 -2.85 8.47 -10.84
CA SER A 147 -2.75 8.60 -9.39
C SER A 147 -2.07 7.38 -8.76
N VAL A 148 -1.09 7.63 -7.90
CA VAL A 148 -0.38 6.60 -7.15
C VAL A 148 -0.31 7.03 -5.69
N THR A 149 -0.73 6.14 -4.80
CA THR A 149 -0.51 6.29 -3.36
C THR A 149 0.47 5.23 -2.87
N ILE A 150 1.60 5.66 -2.30
CA ILE A 150 2.61 4.78 -1.70
C ILE A 150 2.58 4.99 -0.18
N SER A 151 2.18 3.96 0.57
CA SER A 151 2.09 4.03 2.03
C SER A 151 3.46 3.96 2.71
N ALA A 152 3.54 4.44 3.96
CA ALA A 152 4.78 4.60 4.74
C ALA A 152 5.49 3.30 5.20
N GLY A 153 5.22 2.15 4.55
CA GLY A 153 5.95 0.90 4.78
C GLY A 153 6.93 0.54 3.66
N VAL A 154 6.82 1.18 2.50
CA VAL A 154 7.71 0.90 1.36
C VAL A 154 9.11 1.41 1.68
N THR A 155 10.10 0.52 1.60
CA THR A 155 11.51 0.82 1.91
C THR A 155 12.39 0.83 0.67
N ALA A 156 12.04 0.04 -0.34
CA ALA A 156 12.81 -0.14 -1.56
C ALA A 156 11.91 -0.12 -2.80
N ILE A 157 12.30 0.72 -3.78
CA ILE A 157 11.63 0.90 -5.06
C ILE A 157 12.60 0.55 -6.18
N GLY A 158 12.17 -0.34 -7.07
CA GLY A 158 12.92 -0.76 -8.24
C GLY A 158 13.13 0.35 -9.27
N SER A 159 14.09 0.12 -10.15
CA SER A 159 14.40 0.98 -11.28
C SER A 159 13.20 1.09 -12.22
N TYR A 160 12.97 2.26 -12.81
CA TYR A 160 11.97 2.46 -13.85
C TYR A 160 10.53 2.07 -13.44
N MET A 161 10.20 2.07 -12.15
CA MET A 161 8.91 1.59 -11.62
C MET A 161 7.70 2.23 -12.33
N PHE A 162 7.77 3.51 -12.67
CA PHE A 162 6.73 4.25 -13.41
C PHE A 162 7.22 4.76 -14.78
N SER A 163 8.18 4.06 -15.41
CA SER A 163 8.60 4.42 -16.77
C SER A 163 7.40 4.33 -17.72
N GLU A 164 7.34 5.22 -18.73
CA GLU A 164 6.25 5.26 -19.72
C GLU A 164 4.83 5.45 -19.13
N CYS A 165 4.71 5.84 -17.85
CA CYS A 165 3.43 6.26 -17.26
C CYS A 165 3.11 7.71 -17.66
N THR A 166 2.71 7.91 -18.91
CA THR A 166 2.53 9.24 -19.50
C THR A 166 1.40 10.07 -18.86
N GLY A 167 0.42 9.43 -18.23
CA GLY A 167 -0.64 10.09 -17.46
C GLY A 167 -0.22 10.56 -16.06
N LEU A 168 0.93 10.13 -15.56
CA LEU A 168 1.36 10.35 -14.18
C LEU A 168 2.11 11.67 -14.05
N THR A 169 1.48 12.65 -13.41
CA THR A 169 2.02 14.01 -13.30
C THR A 169 2.91 14.22 -12.07
N SER A 170 2.62 13.51 -10.98
CA SER A 170 3.39 13.58 -9.74
C SER A 170 3.23 12.30 -8.93
N VAL A 171 4.23 11.99 -8.12
CA VAL A 171 4.20 10.89 -7.15
C VAL A 171 4.83 11.40 -5.85
N THR A 172 4.16 11.15 -4.73
CA THR A 172 4.74 11.39 -3.41
C THR A 172 5.48 10.13 -2.96
N ILE A 173 6.78 10.26 -2.73
CA ILE A 173 7.60 9.20 -2.16
C ILE A 173 7.59 9.35 -0.63
N PRO A 174 7.15 8.33 0.13
CA PRO A 174 7.14 8.42 1.58
C PRO A 174 8.58 8.41 2.14
N ALA A 175 8.77 9.04 3.29
CA ALA A 175 10.08 9.13 3.96
C ALA A 175 10.65 7.77 4.38
N SER A 176 9.83 6.71 4.39
CA SER A 176 10.25 5.33 4.64
C SER A 176 11.13 4.76 3.53
N VAL A 177 11.09 5.33 2.32
CA VAL A 177 11.88 4.84 1.17
C VAL A 177 13.35 5.20 1.38
N THR A 178 14.19 4.17 1.46
CA THR A 178 15.64 4.29 1.67
C THR A 178 16.45 3.92 0.43
N SER A 179 15.84 3.23 -0.55
CA SER A 179 16.47 2.81 -1.79
C SER A 179 15.56 3.01 -3.00
N ILE A 180 16.09 3.64 -4.05
CA ILE A 180 15.47 3.78 -5.37
C ILE A 180 16.49 3.36 -6.44
N GLY A 181 16.10 2.47 -7.34
CA GLY A 181 16.95 2.06 -8.47
C GLY A 181 18.06 1.07 -8.12
N GLY A 182 18.03 0.50 -6.91
CA GLY A 182 18.79 -0.69 -6.56
C GLY A 182 17.83 -1.87 -6.53
N GLY A 183 17.66 -2.58 -7.64
CA GLY A 183 16.77 -3.75 -7.81
C GLY A 183 17.12 -4.97 -6.93
N ARG A 184 17.69 -4.75 -5.74
CA ARG A 184 17.90 -5.78 -4.75
C ARG A 184 16.69 -5.78 -3.83
N SER A 185 15.86 -6.82 -3.96
CA SER A 185 14.95 -7.22 -2.90
C SER A 185 15.72 -7.22 -1.57
N PRO A 186 15.24 -6.53 -0.51
CA PRO A 186 15.86 -6.59 0.80
C PRO A 186 15.72 -8.04 1.27
N THR A 187 16.78 -8.81 1.03
CA THR A 187 17.01 -10.18 1.47
C THR A 187 15.75 -10.90 1.96
N ALA A 188 15.17 -11.75 1.11
CA ALA A 188 14.44 -12.92 1.60
C ALA A 188 15.23 -13.57 2.76
N PRO A 189 14.57 -14.15 3.78
CA PRO A 189 15.29 -14.87 4.83
C PRO A 189 16.31 -15.83 4.19
N ALA A 190 17.53 -15.76 4.72
CA ALA A 190 18.80 -16.08 4.05
C ALA A 190 18.84 -17.34 3.17
N SER A 191 19.42 -17.19 1.98
CA SER A 191 20.22 -18.23 1.31
C SER A 191 21.47 -17.58 0.68
N PRO A 192 22.67 -18.20 0.76
CA PRO A 192 23.95 -17.46 0.68
C PRO A 192 24.52 -17.31 -0.75
N ALA A 193 25.37 -16.29 -0.91
CA ALA A 193 26.27 -15.94 -2.05
C ALA A 193 25.60 -15.19 -3.22
N SER A 194 26.09 -14.08 -3.80
CA SER A 194 27.35 -13.33 -3.76
C SER A 194 27.14 -11.90 -4.34
N PRO A 195 28.08 -10.94 -4.20
CA PRO A 195 27.85 -9.52 -4.49
C PRO A 195 28.54 -8.98 -5.78
N SER A 196 27.90 -8.05 -6.50
CA SER A 196 28.55 -7.07 -7.40
C SER A 196 27.64 -5.84 -7.60
N ARG A 197 28.06 -4.63 -7.18
CA ARG A 197 28.81 -3.54 -7.89
C ARG A 197 28.06 -2.83 -9.02
N GLY A 198 27.31 -1.79 -8.63
CA GLY A 198 27.39 -0.39 -9.10
C GLY A 198 27.20 0.00 -10.57
N ARG A 199 26.25 0.92 -10.83
CA ARG A 199 26.47 2.20 -11.56
C ARG A 199 25.22 3.08 -11.51
N LEU A 200 25.41 4.39 -11.38
CA LEU A 200 24.38 5.43 -11.49
C LEU A 200 24.23 5.90 -12.96
N ALA A 201 22.99 6.22 -13.37
CA ALA A 201 22.53 7.24 -14.36
C ALA A 201 21.38 6.73 -15.25
N PRO A 202 20.50 7.59 -15.83
CA PRO A 202 20.17 9.00 -15.57
C PRO A 202 18.71 9.21 -15.10
N LEU A 203 18.41 10.40 -14.57
CA LEU A 203 17.09 10.83 -14.10
C LEU A 203 16.09 11.04 -15.25
N ILE A 204 14.89 10.44 -15.15
CA ILE A 204 13.67 11.01 -15.74
C ILE A 204 12.95 11.74 -14.60
N LEU A 205 12.94 13.05 -14.71
CA LEU A 205 12.50 14.00 -13.70
C LEU A 205 10.97 14.13 -13.73
N ILE A 206 10.25 13.21 -13.10
CA ILE A 206 8.90 13.54 -12.59
C ILE A 206 9.13 14.61 -11.51
N PRO A 207 8.40 15.74 -11.49
CA PRO A 207 8.57 16.75 -10.46
C PRO A 207 8.30 16.14 -9.07
N LEU A 208 9.38 15.82 -8.35
CA LEU A 208 9.35 15.36 -6.98
C LEU A 208 8.90 16.52 -6.09
N ARG A 209 7.71 16.39 -5.51
CA ARG A 209 7.33 17.21 -4.35
C ARG A 209 7.68 16.41 -3.10
N LEU A 210 8.81 16.72 -2.49
CA LEU A 210 9.05 16.34 -1.10
C LEU A 210 8.00 17.08 -0.25
N SER A 211 7.26 16.35 0.59
CA SER A 211 6.43 16.98 1.61
C SER A 211 7.33 17.85 2.49
N PRO A 212 6.96 19.10 2.80
CA PRO A 212 7.73 19.91 3.73
C PRO A 212 7.72 19.21 5.09
N ALA A 213 8.91 18.86 5.57
CA ALA A 213 9.11 18.47 6.95
C ALA A 213 8.63 19.64 7.82
N THR A 214 7.55 19.46 8.57
CA THR A 214 7.26 20.31 9.72
C THR A 214 8.32 20.02 10.78
N TYR A 215 9.48 20.65 10.63
CA TYR A 215 10.49 20.71 11.68
C TYR A 215 9.99 21.70 12.73
N ALA A 216 9.31 21.17 13.75
CA ALA A 216 9.09 21.90 14.98
C ALA A 216 10.46 22.05 15.68
N PRO A 217 10.95 23.28 15.96
CA PRO A 217 12.16 23.44 16.73
C PRO A 217 11.89 22.93 18.16
N SER A 218 12.54 21.82 18.52
CA SER A 218 12.62 21.37 19.91
C SER A 218 13.44 22.39 20.69
N THR A 219 12.77 23.27 21.43
CA THR A 219 13.44 24.08 22.45
C THR A 219 13.77 23.17 23.62
N SER A 220 15.06 22.85 23.72
CA SER A 220 15.66 22.26 24.92
C SER A 220 15.51 23.24 26.09
N PRO A 221 15.01 22.84 27.27
CA PRO A 221 15.10 23.69 28.45
C PRO A 221 16.53 23.62 29.00
N GLU A 222 17.27 24.70 28.78
CA GLU A 222 18.55 24.99 29.44
C GLU A 222 18.33 25.14 30.95
N ALA A 223 19.05 24.34 31.74
CA ALA A 223 19.08 24.44 33.20
C ALA A 223 19.84 25.73 33.62
N PRO A 224 19.34 26.53 34.58
CA PRO A 224 20.03 27.75 34.98
C PRO A 224 21.22 27.44 35.92
N ALA A 225 22.35 28.08 35.64
CA ALA A 225 23.50 28.14 36.55
C ALA A 225 23.19 28.94 37.84
N PRO A 226 23.82 28.64 38.98
CA PRO A 226 23.52 29.28 40.26
C PRO A 226 24.19 30.66 40.39
N THR A 227 23.42 31.67 40.79
CA THR A 227 23.92 32.99 41.19
C THR A 227 24.34 33.02 42.67
N PRO A 228 25.48 33.63 43.03
CA PRO A 228 25.81 33.92 44.42
C PRO A 228 25.04 35.17 44.91
N GLY A 229 24.30 35.04 46.01
CA GLY A 229 23.56 36.14 46.63
C GLY A 229 24.43 36.97 47.59
N PRO A 230 24.20 38.30 47.70
CA PRO A 230 24.65 39.09 48.83
C PRO A 230 23.52 39.32 49.86
N VAL A 231 23.93 39.30 51.12
CA VAL A 231 23.10 39.39 52.33
C VAL A 231 22.73 40.85 52.64
N ALA A 232 21.53 41.00 53.19
CA ALA A 232 20.78 42.18 53.62
C ALA A 232 21.54 43.38 54.22
N ALA A 233 20.99 44.59 53.99
CA ALA A 233 20.86 45.62 55.02
C ALA A 233 19.68 46.58 54.72
N ALA A 234 18.93 46.86 55.77
CA ALA A 234 17.69 47.63 55.81
C ALA A 234 17.90 49.14 56.00
N HIS A 235 17.01 49.98 55.45
CA HIS A 235 16.31 51.08 56.13
C HIS A 235 15.74 52.11 55.12
N GLY A 236 14.49 52.51 55.34
CA GLY A 236 14.12 53.93 55.27
C GLY A 236 13.23 54.40 54.10
N GLN A 237 12.13 55.06 54.52
CA GLN A 237 11.29 56.03 53.79
C GLN A 237 10.13 55.42 52.97
N SER A 238 8.86 55.45 53.42
CA SER A 238 7.96 56.54 53.85
C SER A 238 7.26 57.29 52.71
N LYS A 239 5.93 57.34 52.82
CA LYS A 239 4.90 58.18 52.14
C LYS A 239 4.20 57.54 50.91
N ARG A 240 2.93 57.12 51.06
CA ARG A 240 1.65 57.87 50.90
C ARG A 240 1.25 57.92 49.40
N ILE A 241 0.15 57.28 48.97
CA ILE A 241 -1.20 57.86 48.77
C ILE A 241 -2.06 56.69 48.20
N GLU A 242 -3.13 56.25 48.89
CA GLU A 242 -4.56 56.38 48.50
C GLU A 242 -4.86 56.16 46.98
N GLN A 243 -5.82 55.35 46.53
CA GLN A 243 -7.20 55.30 47.00
C GLN A 243 -7.95 54.06 46.47
N ARG A 244 -8.94 53.64 47.27
CA ARG A 244 -9.89 52.53 47.10
C ARG A 244 -10.93 52.77 46.00
N LYS A 245 -11.45 51.69 45.40
CA LYS A 245 -12.84 51.16 45.50
C LYS A 245 -13.06 50.09 44.39
N ARG A 246 -13.40 48.81 44.68
CA ARG A 246 -14.71 48.24 45.08
C ARG A 246 -15.80 48.52 44.03
N GLU A 247 -16.60 47.60 43.51
CA GLU A 247 -17.19 46.32 43.97
C GLU A 247 -17.81 45.64 42.71
N LYS A 248 -17.66 44.31 42.50
CA LYS A 248 -18.57 43.19 42.85
C LYS A 248 -19.95 43.13 42.17
N GLY A 249 -20.29 41.92 41.72
CA GLY A 249 -21.64 41.40 41.41
C GLY A 249 -21.65 40.68 40.04
N ASN A 250 -21.54 39.35 39.89
CA ASN A 250 -22.30 38.23 40.49
C ASN A 250 -23.81 38.42 40.26
N GLU A 251 -24.64 37.49 39.76
CA GLU A 251 -24.59 36.05 39.50
C GLU A 251 -25.94 35.67 38.84
N GLN A 252 -26.09 34.39 38.47
CA GLN A 252 -27.34 33.61 38.33
C GLN A 252 -28.12 33.60 37.02
N GLY A 253 -28.43 32.36 36.59
CA GLY A 253 -29.47 32.10 35.59
C GLY A 253 -29.61 30.67 35.07
N VAL A 254 -29.41 29.63 35.89
CA VAL A 254 -29.81 28.24 35.55
C VAL A 254 -31.33 28.13 35.54
N LYS A 255 -31.95 27.63 34.46
CA LYS A 255 -33.25 26.92 34.50
C LYS A 255 -33.31 25.79 33.48
N THR A 256 -33.80 24.67 33.99
CA THR A 256 -34.01 23.35 33.41
C THR A 256 -35.44 23.17 32.86
N ASN A 257 -35.54 22.28 31.87
CA ASN A 257 -36.56 21.26 31.61
C ASN A 257 -38.04 21.55 31.26
N GLN A 258 -38.48 20.68 30.32
CA GLN A 258 -39.81 20.08 30.05
C GLN A 258 -40.86 20.86 29.25
N HIS A 259 -41.20 20.35 28.05
CA HIS A 259 -42.52 19.75 27.82
C HIS A 259 -42.58 18.88 26.54
N GLU A 260 -43.27 17.75 26.66
CA GLU A 260 -43.62 16.75 25.64
C GLU A 260 -44.56 17.29 24.53
N SER A 261 -44.58 16.65 23.36
CA SER A 261 -45.84 16.25 22.68
C SER A 261 -45.61 15.22 21.55
N ARG A 262 -46.25 14.07 21.73
CA ARG A 262 -46.66 13.11 20.69
C ARG A 262 -47.69 13.74 19.75
N CYS A 263 -47.70 13.31 18.48
CA CYS A 263 -48.93 13.19 17.69
C CYS A 263 -48.80 12.00 16.71
N ASP A 264 -49.68 11.02 16.90
CA ASP A 264 -50.07 9.98 15.94
C ASP A 264 -51.06 10.53 14.90
N GLY A 265 -51.11 9.90 13.73
CA GLY A 265 -52.35 9.69 12.98
C GLY A 265 -52.49 10.42 11.63
N ARG A 266 -52.29 9.69 10.53
CA ARG A 266 -53.39 9.25 9.66
C ARG A 266 -52.96 8.15 8.70
#